data_AF-A0A850LY44-F1
#
_entry.id   AF-A0A850LY44-F1
#
_cell.length_a   1.000
_cell.length_b   1.000
_cell.length_c   1.000
_cell.angle_alpha   90.00
_cell.angle_beta   90.00
_cell.angle_gamma   90.00
#
_symmetry.space_group_name_H-M   'P 1'
#
loop_
_entity.id
_entity.type
_entity.pdbx_description
1 polymer ?
#
loop_
_entity_poly.entity_id
_entity_poly.type
_entity_poly.pdbx_seq_one_letter_code
_entity_poly.pdbx_strand_id
1 'polypeptide(L)'
;MNKSKRKEKPKKIKENHKGFIKEIKSSLEIQKLLKEYNDENIKKANLGIKFTKKFIDWIKNHEKISKEEKIEYVKIFNKINENKEIEKYLYNRLKHSKVSYRKIKHNLEKIGIIISQNLISKLFTKMSDFEKELRKHKPGGYWKKWENVETELNEIKIKLNRFPVNDDFIKLKKRGLLAGITRYHGGLNAARIKIGESVDKKPPGYWSKWEILENELNKIIATEYKDKSGNIIKKVGVFPSKPILRKIKRTDIEGAIEKYHRGIVAVRNKIGYGLDTKPANYWKSWENFERELNEIIKELGHFPSQNELRELKRTDILQAVWNHFGGINAVRITMGYKLDNFSVRWKYYKERGYKTEDLVVEVLNQWAN
;
A
#
# COMPACT_ATOMS: atom_id res chain seq x y z
N MET A 1 31.40 18.76 18.11
CA MET A 1 32.10 18.08 16.99
C MET A 1 31.89 16.58 17.08
N ASN A 2 30.94 16.04 16.32
CA ASN A 2 30.56 14.62 16.39
C ASN A 2 31.34 13.82 15.33
N LYS A 3 32.33 13.02 15.76
CA LYS A 3 33.15 12.18 14.87
C LYS A 3 32.29 11.09 14.24
N SER A 4 31.93 11.30 12.97
CA SER A 4 31.28 10.33 12.09
C SER A 4 32.09 9.03 12.02
N LYS A 5 31.54 7.95 12.60
CA LYS A 5 32.06 6.59 12.46
C LYS A 5 31.88 6.16 11.00
N ARG A 6 32.95 6.32 10.20
CA ARG A 6 33.06 5.75 8.85
C ARG A 6 32.80 4.25 8.93
N LYS A 7 31.70 3.80 8.32
CA LYS A 7 31.41 2.39 8.10
C LYS A 7 32.51 1.81 7.21
N GLU A 8 33.33 0.92 7.75
CA GLU A 8 34.29 0.15 6.97
C GLU A 8 33.54 -0.58 5.85
N LYS A 9 33.94 -0.34 4.60
CA LYS A 9 33.49 -1.15 3.47
C LYS A 9 33.94 -2.59 3.73
N PRO A 10 33.11 -3.61 3.48
CA PRO A 10 33.52 -5.00 3.66
C PRO A 10 34.81 -5.22 2.85
N LYS A 11 35.89 -5.61 3.55
CA LYS A 11 37.17 -5.95 2.94
C LYS A 11 36.87 -6.98 1.83
N LYS A 12 37.16 -6.62 0.57
CA LYS A 12 37.18 -7.59 -0.53
C LYS A 12 38.12 -8.70 -0.08
N ILE A 13 37.57 -9.87 0.23
CA ILE A 13 38.35 -11.07 0.47
C ILE A 13 39.14 -11.27 -0.82
N LYS A 14 40.46 -10.98 -0.79
CA LYS A 14 41.36 -11.38 -1.87
C LYS A 14 41.44 -12.90 -1.78
N GLU A 15 40.59 -13.59 -2.53
CA GLU A 15 40.56 -15.04 -2.59
C GLU A 15 41.94 -15.56 -3.02
N ASN A 16 42.65 -16.16 -2.07
CA ASN A 16 43.90 -16.89 -2.29
C ASN A 16 43.71 -18.23 -3.03
N HIS A 17 42.55 -18.47 -3.66
CA HIS A 17 42.29 -19.63 -4.51
C HIS A 17 43.06 -19.61 -5.86
N LYS A 18 44.16 -18.85 -5.93
CA LYS A 18 45.05 -18.77 -7.10
C LYS A 18 45.86 -20.04 -7.35
N GLY A 19 45.81 -21.05 -6.48
CA GLY A 19 46.75 -22.16 -6.45
C GLY A 19 46.77 -23.04 -7.72
N PHE A 20 45.68 -23.75 -8.00
CA PHE A 20 45.81 -24.94 -8.86
C PHE A 20 45.30 -24.80 -10.31
N ILE A 21 44.08 -24.29 -10.53
CA ILE A 21 43.56 -24.12 -11.90
C ILE A 21 44.40 -23.11 -12.68
N LYS A 22 45.07 -22.18 -11.98
CA LYS A 22 46.04 -21.27 -12.60
C LYS A 22 47.26 -22.03 -13.08
N GLU A 23 47.79 -22.97 -12.29
CA GLU A 23 48.95 -23.80 -12.58
C GLU A 23 48.72 -24.72 -13.79
N ILE A 24 47.57 -25.41 -13.86
CA ILE A 24 47.17 -26.15 -15.10
C ILE A 24 47.02 -25.21 -16.28
N LYS A 25 46.36 -24.06 -16.10
CA LYS A 25 46.17 -23.10 -17.19
C LYS A 25 47.48 -22.48 -17.68
N SER A 26 48.48 -22.39 -16.82
CA SER A 26 49.80 -21.84 -17.16
C SER A 26 50.76 -22.89 -17.72
N SER A 27 50.59 -24.17 -17.39
CA SER A 27 51.39 -25.25 -17.97
C SER A 27 50.74 -25.78 -19.25
N LEU A 28 51.38 -25.50 -20.39
CA LEU A 28 50.96 -26.02 -21.69
C LEU A 28 51.18 -27.53 -21.77
N GLU A 29 52.21 -28.04 -21.11
CA GLU A 29 52.57 -29.46 -21.02
C GLU A 29 51.46 -30.26 -20.35
N ILE A 30 50.99 -29.85 -19.16
CA ILE A 30 49.91 -30.54 -18.45
C ILE A 30 48.63 -30.56 -19.30
N GLN A 31 48.32 -29.48 -20.01
CA GLN A 31 47.16 -29.42 -20.90
C GLN A 31 47.29 -30.39 -22.09
N LYS A 32 48.49 -30.51 -22.67
CA LYS A 32 48.78 -31.48 -23.75
C LYS A 32 48.59 -32.91 -23.25
N LEU A 33 49.15 -33.25 -22.09
CA LEU A 33 49.03 -34.60 -21.50
C LEU A 33 47.58 -34.98 -21.20
N LEU A 34 46.78 -34.02 -20.72
CA LEU A 34 45.35 -34.26 -20.49
C LEU A 34 44.58 -34.49 -21.79
N LYS A 35 44.93 -33.79 -22.87
CA LYS A 35 44.32 -34.03 -24.19
C LYS A 35 44.77 -35.37 -24.78
N GLU A 36 46.08 -35.61 -24.83
CA GLU A 36 46.69 -36.84 -25.36
C GLU A 36 46.07 -38.08 -24.71
N TYR A 37 45.95 -38.11 -23.37
CA TYR A 37 45.28 -39.21 -22.70
C TYR A 37 43.81 -39.39 -23.10
N ASN A 38 43.06 -38.29 -23.21
CA ASN A 38 41.64 -38.35 -23.56
C ASN A 38 41.41 -38.77 -25.02
N ASP A 39 42.36 -38.47 -25.90
CA ASP A 39 42.30 -38.82 -27.32
C ASP A 39 42.70 -40.31 -27.53
N GLU A 40 43.69 -40.80 -26.78
CA GLU A 40 44.16 -42.20 -26.85
C GLU A 40 43.22 -43.21 -26.16
N ASN A 41 42.46 -42.77 -25.16
CA ASN A 41 41.70 -43.68 -24.30
C ASN A 41 40.19 -43.46 -24.40
N ILE A 42 39.44 -44.55 -24.49
CA ILE A 42 37.96 -44.54 -24.35
C ILE A 42 37.54 -43.97 -22.97
N LYS A 43 38.42 -44.06 -21.96
CA LYS A 43 38.17 -43.58 -20.59
C LYS A 43 38.82 -42.21 -20.37
N LYS A 44 38.08 -41.32 -19.71
CA LYS A 44 38.47 -39.94 -19.44
C LYS A 44 39.57 -39.82 -18.38
N ALA A 45 40.47 -38.84 -18.54
CA ALA A 45 41.56 -38.52 -17.60
C ALA A 45 41.05 -38.23 -16.18
N ASN A 46 39.86 -37.64 -16.08
CA ASN A 46 39.22 -37.27 -14.84
C ASN A 46 37.71 -37.56 -14.87
N LEU A 47 37.14 -37.83 -13.69
CA LEU A 47 35.70 -38.03 -13.50
C LEU A 47 35.07 -36.80 -12.84
N GLY A 48 35.46 -35.61 -13.32
CA GLY A 48 35.01 -34.32 -12.80
C GLY A 48 35.78 -33.86 -11.58
N ILE A 49 35.75 -34.61 -10.48
CA ILE A 49 36.29 -34.15 -9.18
C ILE A 49 37.74 -34.58 -8.92
N LYS A 50 38.15 -35.67 -9.58
CA LYS A 50 39.45 -36.30 -9.40
C LYS A 50 39.96 -36.91 -10.70
N PHE A 51 41.26 -36.91 -10.87
CA PHE A 51 41.96 -37.70 -11.88
C PHE A 51 41.80 -39.19 -11.59
N THR A 52 41.68 -39.98 -12.65
CA THR A 52 41.50 -41.43 -12.52
C THR A 52 42.82 -42.11 -12.19
N LYS A 53 42.77 -43.24 -11.47
CA LYS A 53 43.96 -44.07 -11.24
C LYS A 53 44.62 -44.47 -12.56
N LYS A 54 43.82 -44.77 -13.58
CA LYS A 54 44.29 -45.10 -14.94
C LYS A 54 45.09 -43.96 -15.58
N PHE A 55 44.65 -42.71 -15.44
CA PHE A 55 45.39 -41.55 -15.93
C PHE A 55 46.72 -41.38 -15.19
N ILE A 56 46.70 -41.50 -13.86
CA ILE A 56 47.92 -41.39 -13.04
C ILE A 56 48.92 -42.49 -13.42
N ASP A 57 48.46 -43.72 -13.63
CA ASP A 57 49.31 -44.84 -14.04
C ASP A 57 49.80 -44.67 -15.50
N TRP A 58 49.01 -44.07 -16.39
CA TRP A 58 49.45 -43.70 -17.73
C TRP A 58 50.57 -42.65 -17.70
N ILE A 59 50.45 -41.62 -16.85
CA ILE A 59 51.52 -40.61 -16.68
C ILE A 59 52.83 -41.27 -16.23
N LYS A 60 52.78 -42.23 -15.28
CA LYS A 60 53.99 -42.94 -14.81
C LYS A 60 54.70 -43.70 -15.95
N ASN A 61 53.93 -44.22 -16.90
CA ASN A 61 54.45 -45.05 -17.99
C ASN A 61 54.65 -44.27 -19.30
N HIS A 62 54.40 -42.95 -19.32
CA HIS A 62 54.44 -42.15 -20.54
C HIS A 62 55.85 -42.07 -21.15
N GLU A 63 56.03 -42.48 -22.40
CA GLU A 63 57.38 -42.62 -23.00
C GLU A 63 58.09 -41.27 -23.19
N LYS A 64 57.34 -40.21 -23.52
CA LYS A 64 57.88 -38.90 -23.88
C LYS A 64 58.21 -37.97 -22.69
N ILE A 65 57.99 -38.41 -21.45
CA ILE A 65 58.18 -37.57 -20.25
C ILE A 65 59.37 -38.09 -19.45
N SER A 66 60.26 -37.20 -18.99
CA SER A 66 61.38 -37.58 -18.13
C SER A 66 60.92 -38.19 -16.79
N LYS A 67 61.81 -38.91 -16.12
CA LYS A 67 61.48 -39.57 -14.84
C LYS A 67 61.13 -38.55 -13.75
N GLU A 68 61.84 -37.43 -13.74
CA GLU A 68 61.69 -36.32 -12.79
C GLU A 68 60.33 -35.63 -12.98
N GLU A 69 59.97 -35.29 -14.22
CA GLU A 69 58.68 -34.69 -14.56
C GLU A 69 57.50 -35.61 -14.22
N LYS A 70 57.62 -36.92 -14.47
CA LYS A 70 56.59 -37.90 -14.07
C LYS A 70 56.30 -37.84 -12.58
N ILE A 71 57.35 -37.80 -11.76
CA ILE A 71 57.21 -37.71 -10.30
C ILE A 71 56.50 -36.41 -9.90
N GLU A 72 56.90 -35.29 -10.52
CA GLU A 72 56.29 -33.99 -10.28
C GLU A 72 54.81 -33.95 -10.67
N TYR A 73 54.46 -34.39 -11.88
CA TYR A 73 53.07 -34.42 -12.36
C TYR A 73 52.20 -35.33 -11.50
N VAL A 74 52.69 -36.51 -11.11
CA VAL A 74 51.94 -37.41 -10.21
C VAL A 74 51.71 -36.76 -8.84
N LYS A 75 52.71 -36.07 -8.27
CA LYS A 75 52.54 -35.31 -7.02
C LYS A 75 51.47 -34.23 -7.16
N ILE A 76 51.49 -33.48 -8.27
CA ILE A 76 50.48 -32.46 -8.58
C ILE A 76 49.09 -33.11 -8.63
N PHE A 77 48.88 -34.14 -9.47
CA PHE A 77 47.59 -34.85 -9.64
C PHE A 77 47.04 -35.45 -8.35
N ASN A 78 47.89 -36.03 -7.51
CA ASN A 78 47.46 -36.56 -6.21
C ASN A 78 47.01 -35.45 -5.26
N LYS A 79 47.79 -34.36 -5.16
CA LYS A 79 47.44 -33.20 -4.33
C LYS A 79 46.08 -32.59 -4.72
N ILE A 80 45.75 -32.61 -6.01
CA ILE A 80 44.47 -32.10 -6.53
C ILE A 80 43.31 -33.00 -6.10
N ASN A 81 43.52 -34.31 -6.23
CA ASN A 81 42.53 -35.31 -5.82
C ASN A 81 42.23 -35.22 -4.33
N GLU A 82 43.27 -35.13 -3.49
CA GLU A 82 43.16 -35.05 -2.03
C GLU A 82 42.44 -33.77 -1.59
N ASN A 83 42.80 -32.63 -2.17
CA ASN A 83 42.28 -31.33 -1.73
C ASN A 83 40.94 -30.93 -2.37
N LYS A 84 40.38 -31.75 -3.28
CA LYS A 84 39.15 -31.47 -4.03
C LYS A 84 39.18 -30.09 -4.71
N GLU A 85 40.34 -29.67 -5.22
CA GLU A 85 40.54 -28.31 -5.76
C GLU A 85 39.62 -28.00 -6.94
N ILE A 86 39.29 -29.01 -7.75
CA ILE A 86 38.33 -28.86 -8.86
C ILE A 86 36.92 -28.55 -8.34
N GLU A 87 36.47 -29.24 -7.28
CA GLU A 87 35.15 -28.99 -6.66
C GLU A 87 35.08 -27.57 -6.09
N LYS A 88 36.11 -27.15 -5.34
CA LYS A 88 36.20 -25.80 -4.75
C LYS A 88 36.18 -24.72 -5.82
N TYR A 89 36.97 -24.88 -6.89
CA TYR A 89 36.98 -23.95 -8.01
C TYR A 89 35.60 -23.82 -8.67
N LEU A 90 34.95 -24.95 -8.94
CA LEU A 90 33.62 -24.96 -9.54
C LEU A 90 32.57 -24.29 -8.67
N TYR A 91 32.56 -24.61 -7.38
CA TYR A 91 31.66 -23.98 -6.42
C TYR A 91 31.87 -22.46 -6.41
N ASN A 92 33.11 -21.97 -6.29
CA ASN A 92 33.39 -20.54 -6.27
C ASN A 92 33.01 -19.85 -7.59
N ARG A 93 33.28 -20.47 -8.74
CA ARG A 93 32.90 -19.90 -10.04
C ARG A 93 31.39 -19.86 -10.24
N LEU A 94 30.67 -20.91 -9.87
CA LEU A 94 29.20 -20.93 -9.97
C LEU A 94 28.56 -19.92 -9.01
N LYS A 95 29.11 -19.77 -7.80
CA LYS A 95 28.60 -18.86 -6.77
C LYS A 95 28.87 -17.39 -7.04
N HIS A 96 30.05 -17.05 -7.55
CA HIS A 96 30.52 -15.66 -7.61
C HIS A 96 30.62 -15.09 -9.02
N SER A 97 30.57 -15.92 -10.06
CA SER A 97 30.65 -15.43 -11.44
C SER A 97 29.27 -15.36 -12.09
N LYS A 98 29.05 -14.34 -12.92
CA LYS A 98 27.88 -14.25 -13.82
C LYS A 98 28.01 -15.18 -15.04
N VAL A 99 28.97 -16.09 -15.05
CA VAL A 99 29.29 -16.93 -16.20
C VAL A 99 28.37 -18.14 -16.18
N SER A 100 27.72 -18.43 -17.31
CA SER A 100 26.87 -19.60 -17.43
C SER A 100 27.66 -20.89 -17.21
N TYR A 101 27.00 -21.90 -16.63
CA TYR A 101 27.59 -23.22 -16.44
C TYR A 101 28.15 -23.78 -17.77
N ARG A 102 27.41 -23.65 -18.89
CA ARG A 102 27.89 -24.09 -20.21
C ARG A 102 29.26 -23.48 -20.55
N LYS A 103 29.46 -22.20 -20.26
CA LYS A 103 30.73 -21.50 -20.51
C LYS A 103 31.83 -21.92 -19.52
N ILE A 104 31.48 -22.18 -18.26
CA ILE A 104 32.44 -22.74 -17.27
C ILE A 104 32.91 -24.14 -17.71
N LYS A 105 31.97 -25.01 -18.09
CA LYS A 105 32.23 -26.36 -18.59
C LYS A 105 33.12 -26.32 -19.83
N HIS A 106 32.74 -25.55 -20.84
CA HIS A 106 33.51 -25.39 -22.08
C HIS A 106 34.95 -24.97 -21.82
N ASN A 107 35.16 -24.00 -20.91
CA ASN A 107 36.50 -23.53 -20.57
C ASN A 107 37.35 -24.58 -19.84
N LEU A 108 36.73 -25.52 -19.14
CA LEU A 108 37.42 -26.60 -18.44
C LEU A 108 37.70 -27.77 -19.37
N GLU A 109 36.77 -28.08 -20.29
CA GLU A 109 36.98 -29.07 -21.34
C GLU A 109 38.12 -28.67 -22.29
N LYS A 110 38.27 -27.37 -22.58
CA LYS A 110 39.41 -26.84 -23.36
C LYS A 110 40.78 -27.16 -22.74
N ILE A 111 40.86 -27.30 -21.43
CA ILE A 111 42.08 -27.66 -20.70
C ILE A 111 42.09 -29.14 -20.26
N GLY A 112 41.21 -29.97 -20.83
CA GLY A 112 41.15 -31.42 -20.59
C GLY A 112 40.43 -31.84 -19.30
N ILE A 113 39.77 -30.92 -18.59
CA ILE A 113 38.97 -31.22 -17.39
C ILE A 113 37.51 -31.44 -17.79
N ILE A 114 37.00 -32.65 -17.57
CA ILE A 114 35.66 -33.06 -18.01
C ILE A 114 34.74 -33.19 -16.80
N ILE A 115 33.66 -32.42 -16.79
CA ILE A 115 32.75 -32.36 -15.64
C ILE A 115 31.51 -33.19 -15.92
N SER A 116 31.18 -34.10 -15.01
CA SER A 116 29.96 -34.91 -15.08
C SER A 116 28.74 -34.10 -14.64
N GLN A 117 27.62 -34.27 -15.35
CA GLN A 117 26.35 -33.58 -15.04
C GLN A 117 25.89 -33.82 -13.59
N ASN A 118 26.15 -35.01 -13.03
CA ASN A 118 25.81 -35.34 -11.64
C ASN A 118 26.56 -34.47 -10.62
N LEU A 119 27.86 -34.18 -10.85
CA LEU A 119 28.63 -33.28 -9.97
C LEU A 119 28.00 -31.88 -9.92
N ILE A 120 27.57 -31.38 -11.08
CA ILE A 120 26.94 -30.07 -11.19
C ILE A 120 25.61 -30.05 -10.46
N SER A 121 24.78 -31.07 -10.65
CA SER A 121 23.53 -31.21 -9.89
C SER A 121 23.79 -31.17 -8.38
N LYS A 122 24.80 -31.92 -7.90
CA LYS A 122 25.19 -31.91 -6.48
C LYS A 122 25.65 -30.51 -6.02
N LEU A 123 26.44 -29.80 -6.82
CA LEU A 123 26.88 -28.44 -6.51
C LEU A 123 25.72 -27.44 -6.48
N PHE A 124 24.77 -27.54 -7.41
CA PHE A 124 23.56 -26.71 -7.41
C PHE A 124 22.68 -26.99 -6.19
N THR A 125 22.52 -28.24 -5.79
CA THR A 125 21.79 -28.58 -4.55
C THR A 125 22.48 -27.95 -3.34
N LYS A 126 23.82 -28.11 -3.21
CA LYS A 126 24.59 -27.46 -2.15
C LYS A 126 24.47 -25.93 -2.16
N MET A 127 24.45 -25.31 -3.34
CA MET A 127 24.26 -23.86 -3.48
C MET A 127 22.85 -23.43 -3.11
N SER A 128 21.83 -24.18 -3.50
CA SER A 128 20.43 -23.93 -3.13
C SER A 128 20.24 -24.00 -1.62
N ASP A 129 20.82 -25.00 -0.96
CA ASP A 129 20.76 -25.13 0.49
C ASP A 129 21.55 -24.02 1.20
N PHE A 130 22.70 -23.62 0.65
CA PHE A 130 23.44 -22.46 1.12
C PHE A 130 22.68 -21.13 0.93
N GLU A 131 21.96 -20.95 -0.17
CA GLU A 131 21.10 -19.79 -0.39
C GLU A 131 19.91 -19.79 0.57
N LYS A 132 19.33 -20.97 0.85
CA LYS A 132 18.29 -21.11 1.90
C LYS A 132 18.86 -20.72 3.27
N GLU A 133 20.08 -21.12 3.60
CA GLU A 133 20.79 -20.72 4.82
C GLU A 133 21.05 -19.20 4.86
N LEU A 134 21.55 -18.60 3.77
CA LEU A 134 21.73 -17.15 3.66
C LEU A 134 20.41 -16.39 3.78
N ARG A 135 19.31 -16.94 3.25
CA ARG A 135 17.97 -16.35 3.42
C ARG A 135 17.52 -16.36 4.88
N LYS A 136 18.02 -17.27 5.73
CA LYS A 136 17.79 -17.21 7.19
C LYS A 136 18.43 -15.97 7.81
N HIS A 137 19.57 -15.52 7.27
CA HIS A 137 20.30 -14.36 7.75
C HIS A 137 20.22 -13.18 6.78
N LYS A 138 19.14 -12.41 6.90
CA LYS A 138 19.00 -11.17 6.13
C LYS A 138 20.10 -10.17 6.54
N PRO A 139 20.74 -9.47 5.58
CA PRO A 139 21.84 -8.56 5.90
C PRO A 139 21.38 -7.40 6.78
N GLY A 140 22.32 -6.82 7.52
CA GLY A 140 22.07 -5.66 8.37
C GLY A 140 21.39 -4.52 7.59
N GLY A 141 20.23 -4.08 8.06
CA GLY A 141 19.45 -3.03 7.40
C GLY A 141 18.44 -3.52 6.35
N TYR A 142 18.37 -4.82 6.05
CA TYR A 142 17.39 -5.39 5.12
C TYR A 142 15.95 -4.97 5.48
N TRP A 143 15.58 -5.08 6.76
CA TRP A 143 14.24 -4.75 7.25
C TRP A 143 13.94 -3.25 7.35
N LYS A 144 14.93 -2.38 7.14
CA LYS A 144 14.69 -0.91 7.14
C LYS A 144 13.98 -0.47 5.86
N LYS A 145 14.18 -1.19 4.77
CA LYS A 145 13.53 -0.93 3.48
C LYS A 145 12.12 -1.51 3.48
N TRP A 146 11.12 -0.71 3.12
CA TRP A 146 9.73 -1.12 3.15
C TRP A 146 9.44 -2.21 2.12
N GLU A 147 10.04 -2.12 0.94
CA GLU A 147 9.85 -3.03 -0.19
C GLU A 147 10.21 -4.48 0.19
N ASN A 148 11.26 -4.64 1.01
CA ASN A 148 11.68 -5.94 1.54
C ASN A 148 10.67 -6.52 2.54
N VAL A 149 10.07 -5.66 3.37
CA VAL A 149 9.06 -6.04 4.37
C VAL A 149 7.76 -6.41 3.66
N GLU A 150 7.33 -5.60 2.69
CA GLU A 150 6.15 -5.82 1.88
C GLU A 150 6.22 -7.13 1.09
N THR A 151 7.35 -7.39 0.41
CA THR A 151 7.56 -8.64 -0.33
C THR A 151 7.37 -9.86 0.58
N GLU A 152 8.01 -9.87 1.76
CA GLU A 152 7.94 -11.01 2.68
C GLU A 152 6.57 -11.13 3.36
N LEU A 153 5.88 -10.01 3.63
CA LEU A 153 4.51 -10.02 4.13
C LEU A 153 3.54 -10.58 3.09
N ASN A 154 3.69 -10.22 1.81
CA ASN A 154 2.86 -10.74 0.72
C ASN A 154 3.06 -12.25 0.53
N GLU A 155 4.30 -12.74 0.60
CA GLU A 155 4.58 -14.19 0.59
C GLU A 155 3.86 -14.91 1.74
N ILE A 156 3.93 -14.36 2.96
CA ILE A 156 3.25 -14.93 4.13
C ILE A 156 1.73 -14.87 3.96
N LYS A 157 1.20 -13.75 3.47
CA LYS A 157 -0.24 -13.55 3.23
C LYS A 157 -0.78 -14.58 2.24
N ILE A 158 -0.09 -14.79 1.11
CA ILE A 158 -0.45 -15.82 0.12
C ILE A 158 -0.47 -17.20 0.78
N LYS A 159 0.56 -17.52 1.58
CA LYS A 159 0.66 -18.81 2.27
C LYS A 159 -0.46 -19.06 3.28
N LEU A 160 -0.92 -18.01 3.98
CA LEU A 160 -1.93 -18.13 5.03
C LEU A 160 -3.36 -17.85 4.53
N ASN A 161 -3.50 -17.31 3.32
CA ASN A 161 -4.74 -16.74 2.79
C ASN A 161 -5.40 -15.70 3.73
N ARG A 162 -4.58 -14.99 4.51
CA ARG A 162 -4.99 -13.87 5.40
C ARG A 162 -3.76 -13.06 5.81
N PHE A 163 -3.96 -11.86 6.33
CA PHE A 163 -2.86 -11.09 6.91
C PHE A 163 -2.30 -11.79 8.17
N PRO A 164 -0.97 -11.90 8.33
CA PRO A 164 -0.39 -12.58 9.48
C PRO A 164 -0.66 -11.85 10.81
N VAL A 165 -0.80 -12.62 11.89
CA VAL A 165 -0.76 -12.18 13.28
C VAL A 165 0.59 -12.54 13.91
N ASN A 166 0.89 -12.04 15.11
CA ASN A 166 2.19 -12.26 15.78
C ASN A 166 2.61 -13.73 15.85
N ASP A 167 1.67 -14.62 16.18
CA ASP A 167 1.93 -16.07 16.30
C ASP A 167 2.33 -16.72 14.97
N ASP A 168 1.84 -16.21 13.84
CA ASP A 168 2.20 -16.73 12.53
C ASP A 168 3.69 -16.51 12.25
N PHE A 169 4.26 -15.37 12.64
CA PHE A 169 5.69 -15.10 12.48
C PHE A 169 6.54 -16.04 13.35
N ILE A 170 6.03 -16.48 14.50
CA ILE A 170 6.70 -17.46 15.36
C ILE A 170 6.65 -18.84 14.69
N LYS A 171 5.46 -19.30 14.28
CA LYS A 171 5.26 -20.60 13.61
C LYS A 171 6.06 -20.72 12.30
N LEU A 172 6.16 -19.63 11.55
CA LEU A 172 6.91 -19.56 10.29
C LEU A 172 8.42 -19.30 10.49
N LYS A 173 8.91 -19.20 11.73
CA LYS A 173 10.31 -18.84 12.06
C LYS A 173 10.76 -17.53 11.41
N LYS A 174 9.85 -16.56 11.28
CA LYS A 174 10.05 -15.22 10.70
C LYS A 174 10.12 -14.12 11.78
N ARG A 175 10.63 -14.43 12.98
CA ARG A 175 10.76 -13.46 14.10
C ARG A 175 11.55 -12.21 13.73
N GLY A 176 12.56 -12.34 12.85
CA GLY A 176 13.34 -11.19 12.36
C GLY A 176 12.52 -10.18 11.55
N LEU A 177 11.56 -10.65 10.75
CA LEU A 177 10.64 -9.79 10.01
C LEU A 177 9.72 -9.02 10.97
N LEU A 178 9.11 -9.73 11.94
CA LEU A 178 8.26 -9.09 12.95
C LEU A 178 9.02 -8.01 13.73
N ALA A 179 10.23 -8.31 14.19
CA ALA A 179 11.08 -7.35 14.88
C ALA A 179 11.41 -6.14 13.99
N GLY A 180 11.65 -6.35 12.70
CA GLY A 180 11.86 -5.31 11.70
C GLY A 180 10.65 -4.40 11.50
N ILE A 181 9.45 -4.99 11.36
CA ILE A 181 8.17 -4.28 11.24
C ILE A 181 7.95 -3.39 12.47
N THR A 182 8.10 -3.95 13.67
CA THR A 182 7.90 -3.21 14.93
C THR A 182 8.90 -2.08 15.08
N ARG A 183 10.18 -2.33 14.81
CA ARG A 183 11.24 -1.34 15.02
C ARG A 183 11.26 -0.21 14.01
N TYR A 184 10.97 -0.50 12.73
CA TYR A 184 11.21 0.46 11.64
C TYR A 184 9.92 0.96 10.96
N HIS A 185 8.80 0.27 11.11
CA HIS A 185 7.59 0.54 10.32
C HIS A 185 6.33 0.79 11.15
N GLY A 186 6.48 1.02 12.46
CA GLY A 186 5.36 1.41 13.34
C GLY A 186 4.48 0.25 13.80
N GLY A 187 4.97 -0.99 13.71
CA GLY A 187 4.23 -2.18 14.15
C GLY A 187 3.35 -2.81 13.09
N LEU A 188 2.75 -3.94 13.47
CA LEU A 188 2.05 -4.83 12.53
C LEU A 188 0.80 -4.17 11.92
N ASN A 189 0.06 -3.37 12.68
CA ASN A 189 -1.11 -2.64 12.15
C ASN A 189 -0.71 -1.53 11.17
N ALA A 190 0.39 -0.84 11.42
CA ALA A 190 0.91 0.16 10.47
C ALA A 190 1.36 -0.52 9.17
N ALA A 191 2.03 -1.66 9.26
CA ALA A 191 2.36 -2.47 8.08
C ALA A 191 1.10 -2.98 7.35
N ARG A 192 0.06 -3.43 8.08
CA ARG A 192 -1.23 -3.85 7.52
C ARG A 192 -1.88 -2.71 6.73
N ILE A 193 -1.96 -1.51 7.30
CA ILE A 193 -2.50 -0.33 6.61
C ILE A 193 -1.68 0.00 5.35
N LYS A 194 -0.34 -0.04 5.42
CA LYS A 194 0.53 0.28 4.28
C LYS A 194 0.33 -0.64 3.08
N ILE A 195 -0.01 -1.91 3.31
CA ILE A 195 -0.33 -2.85 2.23
C ILE A 195 -1.81 -2.81 1.79
N GLY A 196 -2.58 -1.81 2.26
CA GLY A 196 -3.98 -1.60 1.88
C GLY A 196 -5.00 -2.45 2.64
N GLU A 197 -4.60 -3.13 3.71
CA GLU A 197 -5.49 -3.99 4.51
C GLU A 197 -6.18 -3.22 5.64
N SER A 198 -7.39 -3.64 5.99
CA SER A 198 -8.14 -3.06 7.11
C SER A 198 -7.59 -3.54 8.47
N VAL A 199 -7.58 -2.63 9.45
CA VAL A 199 -7.26 -2.96 10.85
C VAL A 199 -8.45 -2.60 11.72
N ASP A 200 -8.74 -3.45 12.70
CA ASP A 200 -9.79 -3.17 13.69
C ASP A 200 -9.39 -2.00 14.61
N LYS A 201 -8.09 -1.90 14.92
CA LYS A 201 -7.52 -0.84 15.75
C LYS A 201 -6.48 -0.05 14.96
N LYS A 202 -6.84 1.19 14.62
CA LYS A 202 -5.94 2.15 13.99
C LYS A 202 -4.86 2.61 15.00
N PRO A 203 -3.61 2.84 14.56
CA PRO A 203 -2.54 3.26 15.46
C PRO A 203 -2.81 4.65 16.07
N PRO A 204 -2.18 5.00 17.21
CA PRO A 204 -2.25 6.34 17.77
C PRO A 204 -1.88 7.41 16.73
N GLY A 205 -2.64 8.50 16.66
CA GLY A 205 -2.43 9.58 15.69
C GLY A 205 -2.85 9.27 14.24
N TYR A 206 -3.41 8.08 13.96
CA TYR A 206 -3.96 7.79 12.61
C TYR A 206 -5.03 8.81 12.23
N TRP A 207 -5.96 9.06 13.14
CA TRP A 207 -7.12 9.91 12.91
C TRP A 207 -6.83 11.41 13.04
N SER A 208 -5.67 11.80 13.57
CA SER A 208 -5.32 13.23 13.69
C SER A 208 -4.86 13.83 12.36
N LYS A 209 -4.53 13.01 11.36
CA LYS A 209 -4.14 13.46 10.02
C LYS A 209 -5.38 13.76 9.18
N TRP A 210 -5.47 14.99 8.65
CA TRP A 210 -6.63 15.44 7.89
C TRP A 210 -6.88 14.58 6.66
N GLU A 211 -5.83 14.28 5.90
CA GLU A 211 -5.89 13.55 4.62
C GLU A 211 -6.45 12.14 4.81
N ILE A 212 -6.19 11.54 5.98
CA ILE A 212 -6.72 10.22 6.33
C ILE A 212 -8.21 10.29 6.62
N LEU A 213 -8.63 11.26 7.44
CA LEU A 213 -10.04 11.45 7.77
C LEU A 213 -10.86 11.79 6.52
N GLU A 214 -10.38 12.72 5.70
CA GLU A 214 -11.01 13.16 4.46
C GLU A 214 -11.20 11.99 3.48
N ASN A 215 -10.16 11.20 3.25
CA ASN A 215 -10.27 10.02 2.38
C ASN A 215 -11.30 9.00 2.89
N GLU A 216 -11.33 8.76 4.19
CA GLU A 216 -12.29 7.83 4.79
C GLU A 216 -13.73 8.35 4.72
N LEU A 217 -13.93 9.66 4.93
CA LEU A 217 -15.24 10.31 4.74
C LEU A 217 -15.66 10.28 3.27
N ASN A 218 -14.76 10.56 2.33
CA ASN A 218 -15.06 10.51 0.90
C ASN A 218 -15.44 9.09 0.45
N LYS A 219 -14.83 8.04 1.00
CA LYS A 219 -15.29 6.66 0.77
C LYS A 219 -16.72 6.45 1.27
N ILE A 220 -17.05 6.95 2.46
CA ILE A 220 -18.40 6.85 3.03
C ILE A 220 -19.42 7.65 2.19
N ILE A 221 -19.02 8.82 1.69
CA ILE A 221 -19.87 9.66 0.85
C ILE A 221 -20.07 9.03 -0.54
N ALA A 222 -19.04 8.36 -1.07
CA ALA A 222 -19.09 7.66 -2.34
C ALA A 222 -19.88 6.33 -2.27
N THR A 223 -20.03 5.72 -1.09
CA THR A 223 -20.84 4.51 -0.93
C THR A 223 -22.32 4.83 -1.01
N GLU A 224 -23.02 4.22 -1.98
CA GLU A 224 -24.48 4.27 -2.06
C GLU A 224 -25.10 3.55 -0.85
N TYR A 225 -25.95 4.24 -0.11
CA TYR A 225 -26.66 3.63 1.02
C TYR A 225 -27.87 2.87 0.51
N LYS A 226 -27.88 1.54 0.67
CA LYS A 226 -29.02 0.68 0.37
C LYS A 226 -29.79 0.30 1.65
N ASP A 227 -31.12 0.21 1.58
CA ASP A 227 -31.94 -0.32 2.69
C ASP A 227 -31.82 -1.83 2.83
N LYS A 228 -32.54 -2.41 3.80
CA LYS A 228 -32.58 -3.85 4.02
C LYS A 228 -33.13 -4.62 2.81
N SER A 229 -33.83 -3.95 1.91
CA SER A 229 -34.41 -4.50 0.68
C SER A 229 -33.53 -4.28 -0.55
N GLY A 230 -32.36 -3.64 -0.39
CA GLY A 230 -31.41 -3.38 -1.48
C GLY A 230 -31.68 -2.09 -2.27
N ASN A 231 -32.67 -1.29 -1.91
CA ASN A 231 -32.99 -0.03 -2.60
C ASN A 231 -32.05 1.08 -2.16
N ILE A 232 -31.53 1.87 -3.11
CA ILE A 232 -30.69 3.04 -2.81
C ILE A 232 -31.55 4.08 -2.09
N ILE A 233 -31.33 4.26 -0.79
CA ILE A 233 -32.04 5.23 0.06
C ILE A 233 -31.48 6.64 -0.13
N LYS A 234 -30.20 6.76 -0.53
CA LYS A 234 -29.53 8.07 -0.62
C LYS A 234 -28.43 8.06 -1.67
N LYS A 235 -28.57 8.93 -2.67
CA LYS A 235 -27.56 9.20 -3.71
C LYS A 235 -26.38 10.00 -3.14
N VAL A 236 -25.25 9.82 -3.81
CA VAL A 236 -23.99 10.58 -3.72
C VAL A 236 -24.24 12.06 -3.41
N GLY A 237 -23.56 12.62 -2.42
CA GLY A 237 -23.57 14.08 -2.18
C GLY A 237 -24.18 14.57 -0.87
N VAL A 238 -24.44 13.70 0.13
CA VAL A 238 -24.76 14.18 1.48
C VAL A 238 -23.69 13.78 2.49
N PHE A 239 -23.14 14.79 3.15
CA PHE A 239 -22.17 14.61 4.21
C PHE A 239 -22.76 13.77 5.37
N PRO A 240 -22.03 12.76 5.90
CA PRO A 240 -22.59 11.85 6.89
C PRO A 240 -22.82 12.56 8.23
N SER A 241 -24.05 12.50 8.75
CA SER A 241 -24.37 12.98 10.10
C SER A 241 -23.90 11.99 11.18
N LYS A 242 -23.80 12.43 12.44
CA LYS A 242 -23.43 11.53 13.57
C LYS A 242 -24.32 10.28 13.65
N PRO A 243 -25.67 10.37 13.54
CA PRO A 243 -26.52 9.18 13.51
C PRO A 243 -26.19 8.22 12.35
N ILE A 244 -25.84 8.74 11.17
CA ILE A 244 -25.43 7.92 10.02
C ILE A 244 -24.14 7.18 10.35
N LEU A 245 -23.10 7.88 10.85
CA LEU A 245 -21.81 7.27 11.23
C LEU A 245 -22.00 6.15 12.27
N ARG A 246 -22.84 6.37 13.28
CA ARG A 246 -23.18 5.34 14.28
C ARG A 246 -23.89 4.14 13.65
N LYS A 247 -24.86 4.39 12.77
CA LYS A 247 -25.62 3.33 12.06
C LYS A 247 -24.72 2.43 11.22
N ILE A 248 -23.68 2.97 10.58
CA ILE A 248 -22.67 2.20 9.85
C ILE A 248 -21.49 1.73 10.71
N LYS A 249 -21.60 1.81 12.04
CA LYS A 249 -20.58 1.41 13.01
C LYS A 249 -19.22 2.10 12.79
N ARG A 250 -19.22 3.31 12.22
CA ARG A 250 -18.03 4.17 12.06
C ARG A 250 -17.89 5.19 13.20
N THR A 251 -18.03 4.70 14.43
CA THR A 251 -17.85 5.50 15.65
C THR A 251 -16.40 5.95 15.83
N ASP A 252 -15.45 5.26 15.18
CA ASP A 252 -14.04 5.66 15.06
C ASP A 252 -13.89 7.02 14.38
N ILE A 253 -14.60 7.25 13.27
CA ILE A 253 -14.61 8.52 12.55
C ILE A 253 -15.33 9.59 13.36
N GLU A 254 -16.49 9.28 13.95
CA GLU A 254 -17.21 10.24 14.79
C GLU A 254 -16.31 10.77 15.91
N GLY A 255 -15.66 9.87 16.66
CA GLY A 255 -14.73 10.25 17.71
C GLY A 255 -13.52 11.03 17.20
N ALA A 256 -13.01 10.68 16.01
CA ALA A 256 -11.93 11.41 15.37
C ALA A 256 -12.28 12.86 15.04
N ILE A 257 -13.47 13.07 14.46
CA ILE A 257 -13.99 14.38 14.06
C ILE A 257 -14.08 15.31 15.27
N GLU A 258 -14.67 14.82 16.37
CA GLU A 258 -14.82 15.58 17.60
C GLU A 258 -13.46 15.85 18.27
N LYS A 259 -12.61 14.82 18.38
CA LYS A 259 -11.36 14.92 19.12
C LYS A 259 -10.28 15.74 18.41
N TYR A 260 -10.16 15.64 17.09
CA TYR A 260 -9.02 16.19 16.35
C TYR A 260 -9.38 17.28 15.36
N HIS A 261 -10.64 17.37 14.90
CA HIS A 261 -11.02 18.20 13.75
C HIS A 261 -12.13 19.21 14.04
N ARG A 262 -12.29 19.59 15.32
CA ARG A 262 -13.18 20.67 15.76
C ARG A 262 -14.68 20.43 15.45
N GLY A 263 -15.08 19.16 15.39
CA GLY A 263 -16.48 18.77 15.23
C GLY A 263 -16.99 18.72 13.79
N ILE A 264 -18.18 18.14 13.63
CA ILE A 264 -18.74 17.75 12.33
C ILE A 264 -18.94 18.92 11.35
N VAL A 265 -19.27 20.11 11.87
CA VAL A 265 -19.49 21.36 11.11
C VAL A 265 -18.20 21.83 10.46
N ALA A 266 -17.09 21.85 11.21
CA ALA A 266 -15.79 22.29 10.71
C ALA A 266 -15.28 21.34 9.62
N VAL A 267 -15.40 20.03 9.84
CA VAL A 267 -15.01 19.01 8.85
C VAL A 267 -15.87 19.15 7.59
N ARG A 268 -17.19 19.30 7.73
CA ARG A 268 -18.11 19.45 6.60
C ARG A 268 -17.76 20.65 5.72
N ASN A 269 -17.52 21.81 6.33
CA ASN A 269 -17.08 23.01 5.62
C ASN A 269 -15.74 22.79 4.92
N LYS A 270 -14.80 22.12 5.60
CA LYS A 270 -13.47 21.88 5.06
C LYS A 270 -13.47 20.93 3.86
N ILE A 271 -14.40 19.97 3.79
CA ILE A 271 -14.60 19.11 2.60
C ILE A 271 -15.41 19.83 1.50
N GLY A 272 -16.03 20.98 1.79
CA GLY A 272 -16.78 21.77 0.80
C GLY A 272 -18.27 21.44 0.70
N TYR A 273 -18.85 20.74 1.69
CA TYR A 273 -20.26 20.32 1.68
C TYR A 273 -21.27 21.40 2.13
N GLY A 274 -20.82 22.66 2.25
CA GLY A 274 -21.59 23.78 2.81
C GLY A 274 -22.11 23.52 4.22
N LEU A 275 -22.70 24.52 4.87
CA LEU A 275 -23.56 24.28 6.03
C LEU A 275 -25.00 24.18 5.54
N ASP A 276 -25.74 23.13 5.93
CA ASP A 276 -27.20 23.11 5.75
C ASP A 276 -27.86 24.25 6.54
N THR A 277 -27.21 24.69 7.61
CA THR A 277 -27.71 25.75 8.48
C THR A 277 -27.02 27.06 8.14
N LYS A 278 -27.82 28.04 7.72
CA LYS A 278 -27.37 29.41 7.60
C LYS A 278 -26.91 29.95 8.98
N PRO A 279 -25.98 30.92 9.04
CA PRO A 279 -25.48 31.45 10.31
C PRO A 279 -26.60 32.07 11.16
N ALA A 280 -26.35 32.22 12.46
CA ALA A 280 -27.28 32.89 13.35
C ALA A 280 -27.63 34.28 12.82
N ASN A 281 -28.91 34.66 12.92
CA ASN A 281 -29.48 35.91 12.38
C ASN A 281 -29.52 36.03 10.84
N TYR A 282 -29.09 35.04 10.06
CA TYR A 282 -29.20 35.09 8.59
C TYR A 282 -30.64 35.37 8.14
N TRP A 283 -31.60 34.70 8.75
CA TRP A 283 -33.02 34.81 8.46
C TRP A 283 -33.70 36.07 9.01
N LYS A 284 -33.00 36.88 9.82
CA LYS A 284 -33.53 38.17 10.30
C LYS A 284 -33.32 39.29 9.29
N SER A 285 -32.37 39.15 8.36
CA SER A 285 -32.17 40.12 7.28
C SER A 285 -33.21 39.87 6.20
N TRP A 286 -33.97 40.91 5.87
CA TRP A 286 -34.97 40.88 4.82
C TRP A 286 -34.34 40.50 3.47
N GLU A 287 -33.18 41.05 3.15
CA GLU A 287 -32.48 40.83 1.87
C GLU A 287 -32.06 39.36 1.68
N ASN A 288 -31.55 38.73 2.74
CA ASN A 288 -31.19 37.32 2.70
C ASN A 288 -32.42 36.41 2.55
N PHE A 289 -33.48 36.73 3.29
CA PHE A 289 -34.74 36.01 3.23
C PHE A 289 -35.40 36.13 1.85
N GLU A 290 -35.51 37.36 1.34
CA GLU A 290 -36.09 37.68 0.03
C GLU A 290 -35.35 36.98 -1.10
N ARG A 291 -34.00 36.96 -1.08
CA ARG A 291 -33.20 36.23 -2.07
C ARG A 291 -33.58 34.74 -2.14
N GLU A 292 -33.64 34.09 -0.98
CA GLU A 292 -33.93 32.65 -0.89
C GLU A 292 -35.37 32.33 -1.29
N LEU A 293 -36.32 33.20 -0.94
CA LEU A 293 -37.72 33.05 -1.32
C LEU A 293 -37.92 33.30 -2.83
N ASN A 294 -37.21 34.27 -3.42
CA ASN A 294 -37.24 34.54 -4.86
C ASN A 294 -36.74 33.37 -5.70
N GLU A 295 -35.76 32.60 -5.21
CA GLU A 295 -35.35 31.35 -5.88
C GLU A 295 -36.49 30.33 -5.94
N ILE A 296 -37.24 30.17 -4.84
CA ILE A 296 -38.42 29.29 -4.77
C ILE A 296 -39.52 29.80 -5.70
N ILE A 297 -39.79 31.11 -5.69
CA ILE A 297 -40.80 31.73 -6.56
C ILE A 297 -40.43 31.51 -8.03
N LYS A 298 -39.16 31.66 -8.39
CA LYS A 298 -38.67 31.42 -9.74
C LYS A 298 -38.84 29.96 -10.17
N GLU A 299 -38.65 29.02 -9.25
CA GLU A 299 -38.84 27.58 -9.50
C GLU A 299 -40.32 27.23 -9.70
N LEU A 300 -41.22 27.77 -8.86
CA LEU A 300 -42.66 27.46 -8.91
C LEU A 300 -43.42 28.26 -9.97
N GLY A 301 -42.94 29.45 -10.33
CA GLY A 301 -43.63 30.38 -11.23
C GLY A 301 -44.71 31.24 -10.55
N HIS A 302 -44.93 31.08 -9.24
CA HIS A 302 -45.87 31.87 -8.44
C HIS A 302 -45.41 32.01 -7.00
N PHE A 303 -46.06 32.88 -6.23
CA PHE A 303 -45.74 33.07 -4.82
C PHE A 303 -46.17 31.83 -4.00
N PRO A 304 -45.26 31.14 -3.30
CA PRO A 304 -45.56 29.87 -2.66
C PRO A 304 -46.58 30.00 -1.53
N SER A 305 -47.45 29.01 -1.41
CA SER A 305 -48.30 28.77 -0.25
C SER A 305 -47.50 28.13 0.90
N GLN A 306 -48.10 28.10 2.09
CA GLN A 306 -47.46 27.43 3.23
C GLN A 306 -47.28 25.93 3.01
N ASN A 307 -48.22 25.28 2.30
CA ASN A 307 -48.14 23.85 2.02
C ASN A 307 -47.04 23.54 1.02
N GLU A 308 -46.90 24.35 -0.04
CA GLU A 308 -45.81 24.19 -1.01
C GLU A 308 -44.43 24.36 -0.35
N LEU A 309 -44.26 25.33 0.56
CA LEU A 309 -43.01 25.45 1.32
C LEU A 309 -42.73 24.23 2.22
N ARG A 310 -43.77 23.59 2.78
CA ARG A 310 -43.63 22.33 3.55
C ARG A 310 -43.27 21.16 2.65
N GLU A 311 -43.90 21.05 1.48
CA GLU A 311 -43.64 20.01 0.49
C GLU A 311 -42.21 20.09 -0.07
N LEU A 312 -41.72 21.32 -0.31
CA LEU A 312 -40.33 21.61 -0.65
C LEU A 312 -39.35 21.46 0.52
N LYS A 313 -39.85 21.13 1.73
CA LYS A 313 -39.08 21.02 2.97
C LYS A 313 -38.32 22.30 3.33
N ARG A 314 -38.81 23.46 2.89
CA ARG A 314 -38.31 24.80 3.24
C ARG A 314 -38.94 25.32 4.53
N THR A 315 -38.85 24.51 5.58
CA THR A 315 -39.36 24.87 6.91
C THR A 315 -38.55 26.00 7.55
N ASP A 316 -37.30 26.20 7.12
CA ASP A 316 -36.44 27.33 7.45
C ASP A 316 -37.08 28.67 7.02
N ILE A 317 -37.57 28.74 5.78
CA ILE A 317 -38.26 29.93 5.24
C ILE A 317 -39.56 30.16 6.01
N LEU A 318 -40.37 29.12 6.23
CA LEU A 318 -41.63 29.26 6.98
C LEU A 318 -41.42 29.79 8.41
N GLN A 319 -40.40 29.29 9.11
CA GLN A 319 -40.07 29.79 10.43
C GLN A 319 -39.60 31.25 10.38
N ALA A 320 -38.79 31.63 9.39
CA ALA A 320 -38.37 33.03 9.21
C ALA A 320 -39.57 33.95 8.96
N VAL A 321 -40.50 33.54 8.09
CA VAL A 321 -41.76 34.25 7.80
C VAL A 321 -42.53 34.54 9.10
N TRP A 322 -42.68 33.54 9.96
CA TRP A 322 -43.51 33.66 11.18
C TRP A 322 -42.80 34.41 12.30
N ASN A 323 -41.49 34.17 12.47
CA ASN A 323 -40.73 34.73 13.58
C ASN A 323 -40.24 36.16 13.32
N HIS A 324 -40.11 36.58 12.06
CA HIS A 324 -39.45 37.85 11.72
C HIS A 324 -40.26 38.75 10.78
N PHE A 325 -41.22 38.22 10.01
CA PHE A 325 -41.84 38.96 8.91
C PHE A 325 -43.37 38.95 8.90
N GLY A 326 -44.01 38.75 10.06
CA GLY A 326 -45.45 38.96 10.23
C GLY A 326 -46.37 37.95 9.51
N GLY A 327 -45.84 36.83 9.04
CA GLY A 327 -46.63 35.80 8.36
C GLY A 327 -46.58 35.87 6.82
N ILE A 328 -47.03 34.79 6.17
CA ILE A 328 -46.82 34.57 4.73
C ILE A 328 -47.52 35.62 3.86
N ASN A 329 -48.66 36.14 4.32
CA ASN A 329 -49.41 37.17 3.61
C ASN A 329 -48.74 38.55 3.72
N ALA A 330 -48.14 38.87 4.88
CA ALA A 330 -47.39 40.11 5.05
C ALA A 330 -46.18 40.11 4.10
N VAL A 331 -45.39 39.03 4.09
CA VAL A 331 -44.29 38.83 3.14
C VAL A 331 -44.76 38.98 1.69
N ARG A 332 -45.88 38.34 1.32
CA ARG A 332 -46.45 38.41 -0.04
C ARG A 332 -46.75 39.85 -0.47
N ILE A 333 -47.39 40.64 0.41
CA ILE A 333 -47.68 42.05 0.15
C ILE A 333 -46.38 42.86 0.04
N THR A 334 -45.44 42.65 0.96
CA THR A 334 -44.14 43.35 0.96
C THR A 334 -43.36 43.10 -0.34
N MET A 335 -43.47 41.89 -0.92
CA MET A 335 -42.86 41.54 -2.20
C MET A 335 -43.69 41.99 -3.43
N GLY A 336 -44.77 42.74 -3.24
CA GLY A 336 -45.59 43.31 -4.33
C GLY A 336 -46.59 42.36 -4.98
N TYR A 337 -46.82 41.18 -4.40
CA TYR A 337 -47.78 40.20 -4.94
C TYR A 337 -49.19 40.48 -4.44
N LYS A 338 -50.19 40.27 -5.31
CA LYS A 338 -51.61 40.37 -4.95
C LYS A 338 -52.03 39.16 -4.07
N LEU A 339 -52.97 39.40 -3.16
CA LEU A 339 -53.59 38.34 -2.38
C LEU A 339 -54.74 37.72 -3.18
N ASP A 340 -54.58 36.47 -3.60
CA ASP A 340 -55.52 35.76 -4.48
C ASP A 340 -56.91 35.54 -3.86
N ASN A 341 -57.07 35.79 -2.56
CA ASN A 341 -58.30 35.51 -1.81
C ASN A 341 -58.74 36.63 -0.85
N PHE A 342 -58.53 37.90 -1.20
CA PHE A 342 -59.23 38.98 -0.49
C PHE A 342 -60.75 38.80 -0.56
N SER A 343 -61.28 38.24 -1.65
CA SER A 343 -62.72 38.07 -1.89
C SER A 343 -63.49 37.37 -0.75
N VAL A 344 -62.99 36.25 -0.22
CA VAL A 344 -63.78 35.41 0.71
C VAL A 344 -63.86 36.01 2.10
N ARG A 345 -62.76 36.57 2.62
CA ARG A 345 -62.75 37.21 3.95
C ARG A 345 -63.33 38.63 3.89
N TRP A 346 -63.17 39.34 2.78
CA TRP A 346 -63.84 40.62 2.54
C TRP A 346 -65.35 40.41 2.47
N LYS A 347 -65.86 39.37 1.80
CA LYS A 347 -67.32 39.08 1.84
C LYS A 347 -67.84 38.94 3.29
N TYR A 348 -67.11 38.24 4.15
CA TYR A 348 -67.40 38.11 5.58
C TYR A 348 -67.37 39.44 6.37
N TYR A 349 -66.38 40.31 6.13
CA TYR A 349 -66.28 41.61 6.81
C TYR A 349 -67.28 42.66 6.26
N LYS A 350 -67.60 42.58 4.96
CA LYS A 350 -68.63 43.41 4.31
C LYS A 350 -70.02 43.12 4.86
N GLU A 351 -70.34 41.83 5.01
CA GLU A 351 -71.60 41.35 5.60
C GLU A 351 -71.76 41.78 7.07
N ARG A 352 -70.68 42.19 7.74
CA ARG A 352 -70.69 42.72 9.12
C ARG A 352 -70.49 44.24 9.23
N GLY A 353 -70.53 44.96 8.11
CA GLY A 353 -70.59 46.43 8.11
C GLY A 353 -69.26 47.17 8.33
N TYR A 354 -68.11 46.49 8.24
CA TYR A 354 -66.81 47.16 8.38
C TYR A 354 -66.45 47.94 7.11
N LYS A 355 -65.99 49.20 7.26
CA LYS A 355 -65.51 50.04 6.14
C LYS A 355 -64.08 49.71 5.79
N THR A 356 -63.73 49.91 4.52
CA THR A 356 -62.48 49.41 3.93
C THR A 356 -61.26 50.19 4.41
N GLU A 357 -61.41 51.48 4.68
CA GLU A 357 -60.31 52.32 5.19
C GLU A 357 -59.94 51.96 6.63
N ASP A 358 -60.92 51.65 7.48
CA ASP A 358 -60.70 51.35 8.91
C ASP A 358 -59.90 50.05 9.10
N LEU A 359 -60.14 49.04 8.26
CA LEU A 359 -59.46 47.74 8.32
C LEU A 359 -58.04 47.76 7.75
N VAL A 360 -57.76 48.56 6.73
CA VAL A 360 -56.38 48.70 6.20
C VAL A 360 -55.51 49.40 7.23
N VAL A 361 -56.03 50.45 7.87
CA VAL A 361 -55.33 51.16 8.93
C VAL A 361 -55.18 50.29 10.18
N GLU A 362 -56.20 49.53 10.58
CA GLU A 362 -56.13 48.64 11.75
C GLU A 362 -55.19 47.44 11.53
N VAL A 363 -55.20 46.81 10.35
CA VAL A 363 -54.27 45.71 10.01
C VAL A 363 -52.83 46.23 9.90
N LEU A 364 -52.60 47.41 9.32
CA LEU A 364 -51.27 48.01 9.28
C LEU A 364 -50.80 48.46 10.68
N ASN A 365 -51.70 48.96 11.55
CA ASN A 365 -51.38 49.39 12.92
C ASN A 365 -51.21 48.21 13.90
N GLN A 366 -51.90 47.09 13.71
CA GLN A 366 -51.67 45.84 14.46
C GLN A 366 -50.37 45.14 14.04
N TRP A 367 -49.80 45.49 12.89
CA TRP A 367 -48.53 44.92 12.40
C TRP A 367 -47.32 45.83 12.67
N ALA A 368 -47.55 47.10 13.04
CA ALA A 368 -46.51 48.07 13.39
C ALA A 368 -46.15 48.09 14.90
N ASN A 369 -46.93 47.41 15.74
CA ASN A 369 -46.64 47.14 17.16
C ASN A 369 -46.34 45.65 17.35
#